data_AF-A0A3B7M0J0-F1
#
_entry.id   AF-A0A3B7M0J0-F1
#
_cell.length_a   1.000
_cell.length_b   1.000
_cell.length_c   1.000
_cell.angle_alpha   90.00
_cell.angle_beta   90.00
_cell.angle_gamma   90.00
#
_symmetry.space_group_name_H-M   'P 1'
#
loop_
_entity.id
_entity.type
_entity.pdbx_description
1 polymer ?
#
loop_
_entity_poly.entity_id
_entity_poly.type
_entity_poly.pdbx_seq_one_letter_code
_entity_poly.pdbx_strand_id
1 'polypeptide(L)'
;MSVSHFLEFDSFDNPTQLNKIGNWVITFLSPSDSVAPVQLGITSVLPRQISDSIQPSRITIQSTSDDNQWLIQLIECYEGHNGKECFFTAEDQTGQDILVALIHELKKYDVNVQLI
;
A
#
# COMPACT_ATOMS: atom_id res chain seq x y z
N MET A 1 -16.91 -16.70 0.42
CA MET A 1 -15.68 -16.62 -0.39
C MET A 1 -15.16 -15.21 -0.14
N SER A 2 -13.96 -15.05 0.42
CA SER A 2 -13.34 -13.72 0.54
C SER A 2 -12.85 -13.31 -0.84
N VAL A 3 -13.05 -12.04 -1.19
CA VAL A 3 -12.65 -11.48 -2.48
C VAL A 3 -11.25 -10.90 -2.30
N SER A 4 -10.27 -11.50 -2.99
CA SER A 4 -8.92 -10.95 -3.02
C SER A 4 -8.90 -9.69 -3.88
N HIS A 5 -8.19 -8.67 -3.40
CA HIS A 5 -8.02 -7.39 -4.08
C HIS A 5 -6.54 -7.17 -4.37
N PHE A 6 -6.25 -6.58 -5.52
CA PHE A 6 -4.88 -6.42 -6.02
C PHE A 6 -4.61 -4.98 -6.45
N LEU A 7 -3.35 -4.57 -6.30
CA LEU A 7 -2.83 -3.42 -7.04
C LEU A 7 -2.19 -3.95 -8.32
N GLU A 8 -2.69 -3.49 -9.47
CA GLU A 8 -2.09 -3.74 -10.77
C GLU A 8 -1.28 -2.51 -11.19
N PHE A 9 0.03 -2.67 -11.29
CA PHE A 9 0.96 -1.63 -11.73
C PHE A 9 1.18 -1.71 -13.24
N ASP A 10 1.43 -0.58 -13.90
CA ASP A 10 1.96 -0.61 -15.26
C ASP A 10 3.32 -1.35 -15.29
N SER A 11 3.65 -1.96 -16.43
CA SER A 11 4.90 -2.71 -16.63
C SER A 11 6.15 -1.86 -16.38
N PHE A 12 6.07 -0.54 -16.57
CA PHE A 12 7.16 0.39 -16.27
C PHE A 12 7.20 0.87 -14.80
N ASP A 13 6.12 0.62 -14.05
CA ASP A 13 5.91 1.07 -12.68
C ASP A 13 6.01 -0.07 -11.67
N ASN A 14 6.84 -1.08 -11.95
CA ASN A 14 6.99 -2.23 -11.06
C ASN A 14 7.41 -1.77 -9.65
N PRO A 15 6.65 -2.12 -8.59
CA PRO A 15 6.87 -1.54 -7.26
C PRO A 15 8.20 -1.95 -6.62
N THR A 16 8.87 -2.98 -7.11
CA THR A 16 10.23 -3.34 -6.65
C THR A 16 11.30 -2.34 -7.09
N GLN A 17 11.03 -1.54 -8.13
CA GLN A 17 11.94 -0.53 -8.68
C GLN A 17 11.63 0.88 -8.15
N LEU A 18 10.47 1.02 -7.50
CA LEU A 18 10.01 2.25 -6.90
C LEU A 18 10.62 2.41 -5.51
N ASN A 19 11.28 3.54 -5.24
CA ASN A 19 11.88 3.82 -3.93
C ASN A 19 11.01 4.76 -3.09
N LYS A 20 10.81 5.99 -3.57
CA LYS A 20 10.00 7.01 -2.90
C LYS A 20 9.17 7.76 -3.92
N ILE A 21 7.87 7.88 -3.67
CA ILE A 21 6.90 8.55 -4.53
C ILE A 21 6.08 9.48 -3.66
N GLY A 22 6.28 10.79 -3.82
CA GLY A 22 5.68 11.78 -2.94
C GLY A 22 5.94 11.48 -1.45
N ASN A 23 4.86 11.29 -0.70
CA ASN A 23 4.92 10.99 0.72
C ASN A 23 5.02 9.49 1.04
N TRP A 24 5.22 8.63 0.06
CA TRP A 24 5.30 7.19 0.25
C TRP A 24 6.70 6.67 -0.04
N VAL A 25 7.15 5.70 0.75
CA VAL A 25 8.38 4.94 0.52
C VAL A 25 8.00 3.49 0.36
N ILE A 26 8.54 2.84 -0.67
CA ILE A 26 8.31 1.43 -0.95
C ILE A 26 9.57 0.66 -0.56
N THR A 27 9.42 -0.33 0.31
CA THR A 27 10.54 -1.12 0.84
C THR A 27 10.20 -2.59 0.88
N PHE A 28 11.20 -3.43 0.68
CA PHE A 28 11.09 -4.87 0.94
C PHE A 28 10.91 -5.14 2.43
N LEU A 29 9.90 -5.95 2.79
CA LEU A 29 9.65 -6.39 4.17
C LEU A 29 10.42 -7.66 4.54
N SER A 30 10.98 -8.34 3.55
CA SER A 30 11.89 -9.47 3.67
C SER A 30 13.08 -9.23 2.74
N PRO A 31 14.26 -9.84 2.97
CA PRO A 31 15.38 -9.70 2.05
C PRO A 31 14.96 -9.97 0.59
N SER A 32 15.44 -9.17 -0.37
CA SER A 32 15.10 -9.32 -1.81
C SER A 32 15.44 -10.70 -2.36
N ASP A 33 16.41 -11.37 -1.72
CA ASP A 33 16.97 -12.66 -2.12
C ASP A 33 16.18 -13.84 -1.50
N SER A 34 15.07 -13.56 -0.82
CA SER A 34 14.20 -14.56 -0.22
C SER A 34 13.41 -15.31 -1.29
N VAL A 35 13.07 -16.58 -1.01
CA VAL A 35 12.16 -17.35 -1.85
C VAL A 35 10.80 -16.64 -1.87
N ALA A 36 10.25 -16.45 -3.06
CA ALA A 36 8.93 -15.89 -3.27
C ALA A 36 7.87 -16.52 -2.34
N PRO A 37 6.85 -15.75 -1.91
CA PRO A 37 6.49 -14.45 -2.46
C PRO A 37 7.24 -13.28 -1.81
N VAL A 38 7.55 -12.27 -2.63
CA VAL A 38 8.15 -11.00 -2.19
C VAL A 38 7.06 -10.16 -1.53
N GLN A 39 7.39 -9.54 -0.39
CA GLN A 39 6.50 -8.61 0.30
C GLN A 39 7.09 -7.20 0.30
N LEU A 40 6.28 -6.23 -0.06
CA LEU A 40 6.63 -4.81 -0.03
C LEU A 40 5.71 -4.07 0.95
N GLY A 41 6.28 -3.08 1.63
CA GLY A 41 5.55 -2.11 2.42
C GLY A 41 5.56 -0.76 1.73
N ILE A 42 4.38 -0.23 1.40
CA ILE A 42 4.18 1.14 0.94
C ILE A 42 3.89 1.99 2.18
N THR A 43 4.91 2.68 2.69
CA THR A 43 4.88 3.34 4.01
C THR A 43 4.81 4.85 3.85
N SER A 44 3.86 5.48 4.54
CA SER A 44 3.74 6.94 4.59
C SER A 44 4.88 7.55 5.41
N VAL A 45 5.47 8.63 4.91
CA VAL A 45 6.48 9.43 5.62
C VAL A 45 5.90 10.67 6.27
N LEU A 46 4.58 10.90 6.15
CA LEU A 46 3.97 12.04 6.80
C LEU A 46 4.09 11.88 8.32
N PRO A 47 4.46 12.96 9.04
CA PRO A 47 4.43 12.92 10.49
C PRO A 47 2.99 12.64 10.94
N ARG A 48 2.84 11.79 11.96
CA ARG A 48 1.54 11.53 12.58
C ARG A 48 0.98 12.88 13.05
N GLN A 49 0.02 13.42 12.33
CA GLN A 49 -0.68 14.61 12.79
C GLN A 49 -1.72 14.12 13.79
N ILE A 50 -1.85 14.75 14.95
CA ILE A 50 -2.91 14.47 15.92
C ILE A 50 -4.20 15.07 15.34
N SER A 51 -4.70 14.47 14.25
CA SER A 51 -5.97 14.81 13.61
C SER A 51 -7.00 13.75 13.99
N ASP A 52 -8.26 14.10 14.11
CA ASP A 52 -9.32 13.14 14.46
C ASP A 52 -9.57 12.08 13.37
N SER A 53 -8.99 12.23 12.18
CA SER A 53 -9.12 11.28 11.07
C SER A 53 -8.12 10.11 11.16
N ILE A 54 -8.53 8.97 10.58
CA ILE A 54 -7.68 7.81 10.34
C ILE A 54 -6.55 8.20 9.38
N GLN A 55 -5.31 7.88 9.75
CA GLN A 55 -4.14 8.15 8.92
C GLN A 55 -3.47 6.85 8.48
N PRO A 56 -3.30 6.62 7.18
CA PRO A 56 -2.62 5.42 6.72
C PRO A 56 -1.12 5.51 7.00
N SER A 57 -0.59 4.41 7.55
CA SER A 57 0.80 4.24 7.95
C SER A 57 1.55 3.38 6.94
N ARG A 58 1.03 2.18 6.66
CA ARG A 58 1.65 1.22 5.75
C ARG A 58 0.60 0.37 5.05
N ILE A 59 0.81 0.12 3.77
CA ILE A 59 0.06 -0.87 3.02
C ILE A 59 1.03 -1.99 2.64
N THR A 60 0.73 -3.21 3.06
CA THR A 60 1.52 -4.39 2.75
C THR A 60 0.94 -5.07 1.51
N ILE A 61 1.79 -5.27 0.51
CA ILE A 61 1.45 -5.97 -0.73
C ILE A 61 2.40 -7.13 -0.97
N GLN A 62 1.92 -8.15 -1.68
CA GLN A 62 2.66 -9.38 -1.94
C GLN A 62 2.67 -9.71 -3.44
N SER A 63 3.82 -10.09 -3.97
CA SER A 63 3.97 -10.51 -5.36
C SER A 63 3.08 -11.71 -5.67
N THR A 64 2.53 -11.76 -6.88
CA THR A 64 1.76 -12.91 -7.37
C THR A 64 2.51 -13.63 -8.49
N SER A 65 1.84 -14.55 -9.19
CA SER A 65 2.36 -15.15 -10.42
C SER A 65 2.32 -14.21 -11.62
N ASP A 66 1.60 -13.10 -11.53
CA ASP A 66 1.60 -12.01 -12.51
C ASP A 66 2.52 -10.90 -12.00
N ASP A 67 3.50 -10.50 -12.82
CA ASP A 67 4.54 -9.54 -12.44
C ASP A 67 3.98 -8.13 -12.15
N ASN A 68 2.80 -7.82 -12.69
CA ASN A 68 2.15 -6.52 -12.54
C ASN A 68 1.14 -6.52 -11.40
N GLN A 69 0.68 -7.69 -10.93
CA GLN A 69 -0.35 -7.79 -9.90
C GLN A 69 0.21 -8.12 -8.53
N TRP A 70 -0.17 -7.31 -7.56
CA TRP A 70 0.27 -7.41 -6.18
C TRP A 70 -0.92 -7.54 -5.24
N LEU A 71 -0.98 -8.66 -4.53
CA LEU A 71 -2.07 -8.96 -3.59
C LEU A 71 -1.96 -8.06 -2.36
N ILE A 72 -3.04 -7.33 -2.05
CA ILE A 72 -3.11 -6.48 -0.87
C ILE A 72 -3.31 -7.36 0.37
N GLN A 73 -2.37 -7.30 1.31
CA GLN A 73 -2.39 -8.11 2.53
C GLN A 73 -3.04 -7.38 3.70
N LEU A 74 -2.59 -6.15 3.96
CA LEU A 74 -2.94 -5.43 5.18
C LEU A 74 -2.77 -3.93 4.97
N ILE A 75 -3.70 -3.15 5.53
CA ILE A 75 -3.63 -1.70 5.60
C ILE A 75 -3.51 -1.33 7.08
N GLU A 76 -2.38 -0.73 7.45
CA GLU A 76 -2.08 -0.29 8.80
C GLU A 76 -2.29 1.22 8.90
N CYS A 77 -2.99 1.65 9.94
CA CYS A 77 -3.36 3.03 10.16
C CYS A 77 -3.15 3.45 11.62
N TYR A 78 -3.12 4.75 11.85
CA TYR A 78 -3.17 5.37 13.18
C TYR A 78 -4.49 6.12 13.39
N GLU A 79 -5.14 5.88 14.53
CA GLU A 79 -6.24 6.72 15.02
C GLU A 79 -5.67 7.90 15.80
N GLY A 80 -5.83 9.13 15.29
CA GLY A 80 -5.10 10.28 15.82
C GLY A 80 -5.43 10.69 17.26
N HIS A 81 -6.61 10.37 17.80
CA HIS A 81 -7.00 10.76 19.16
C HIS A 81 -6.29 9.93 20.26
N ASN A 82 -5.97 8.66 19.98
CA ASN A 82 -5.37 7.74 20.95
C ASN A 82 -4.00 7.19 20.49
N GLY A 83 -3.56 7.52 19.27
CA GLY A 83 -2.34 6.99 18.67
C GLY A 83 -2.35 5.48 18.48
N LYS A 84 -3.54 4.85 18.56
CA LYS A 84 -3.69 3.41 18.44
C LYS A 84 -3.54 2.97 17.00
N GLU A 85 -2.90 1.82 16.83
CA GLU A 85 -2.87 1.13 15.55
C GLU A 85 -4.23 0.50 15.30
N CYS A 86 -4.73 0.73 14.10
CA CYS A 86 -5.89 0.04 13.56
C CYS A 86 -5.54 -0.57 12.20
N PHE A 87 -6.27 -1.62 11.86
CA PHE A 87 -5.97 -2.46 10.72
C PHE A 87 -7.23 -2.60 9.87
N PHE A 88 -7.05 -2.46 8.57
CA PHE A 88 -8.10 -2.66 7.57
C PHE A 88 -7.62 -3.65 6.53
N THR A 89 -8.59 -4.30 5.89
CA THR A 89 -8.44 -5.09 4.69
C THR A 89 -8.89 -4.27 3.49
N ALA A 90 -8.59 -4.76 2.29
CA ALA A 90 -9.16 -4.18 1.08
C ALA A 90 -10.68 -4.41 0.94
N GLU A 91 -11.29 -5.28 1.74
CA GLU A 91 -12.75 -5.46 1.75
C GLU A 91 -13.46 -4.38 2.58
N ASP A 92 -12.75 -3.71 3.49
CA ASP A 92 -13.31 -2.65 4.32
C ASP A 92 -13.50 -1.35 3.52
N GLN A 93 -14.61 -0.64 3.73
CA GLN A 93 -14.86 0.65 3.07
C GLN A 93 -13.74 1.66 3.34
N THR A 94 -13.26 1.74 4.58
CA THR A 94 -12.12 2.61 4.94
C THR A 94 -10.85 2.18 4.21
N GLY A 95 -10.63 0.87 4.05
CA GLY A 95 -9.49 0.33 3.29
C GLY A 95 -9.56 0.73 1.82
N GLN A 96 -10.73 0.60 1.20
CA GLN A 96 -11.00 1.05 -0.17
C GLN A 96 -10.73 2.55 -0.36
N ASP A 97 -11.23 3.40 0.54
CA ASP A 97 -11.02 4.84 0.47
C ASP A 97 -9.53 5.21 0.56
N ILE A 98 -8.78 4.51 1.42
CA ILE A 98 -7.32 4.68 1.56
C ILE A 98 -6.60 4.25 0.28
N LEU A 99 -6.95 3.10 -0.30
CA LEU A 99 -6.33 2.60 -1.53
C LEU A 99 -6.60 3.53 -2.71
N VAL A 100 -7.82 4.04 -2.84
CA VAL A 100 -8.18 5.04 -3.86
C VAL A 100 -7.39 6.34 -3.66
N ALA A 101 -7.23 6.80 -2.41
CA ALA A 101 -6.41 7.97 -2.12
C ALA A 101 -4.93 7.76 -2.47
N LEU A 102 -4.36 6.59 -2.14
CA LEU A 102 -3.01 6.21 -2.51
C LEU A 102 -2.84 6.24 -4.03
N ILE A 103 -3.72 5.57 -4.79
CA ILE A 103 -3.65 5.51 -6.25
C ILE A 103 -3.68 6.92 -6.86
N HIS A 104 -4.57 7.78 -6.38
CA HIS A 104 -4.62 9.17 -6.81
C HIS A 104 -3.35 9.96 -6.46
N GLU A 105 -2.69 9.67 -5.34
CA GLU A 105 -1.42 10.29 -4.99
C GLU A 105 -0.29 9.82 -5.90
N LEU A 106 -0.13 8.49 -6.10
CA LEU A 106 0.89 7.90 -6.97
C LEU A 106 0.79 8.43 -8.41
N LYS A 107 -0.44 8.57 -8.92
CA LYS A 107 -0.71 9.12 -10.25
C LYS A 107 -0.18 10.56 -10.45
N LYS A 108 -0.05 11.37 -9.40
CA LYS A 108 0.54 12.73 -9.50
C LYS A 108 2.02 12.72 -9.85
N TYR A 109 2.67 11.55 -9.70
CA TYR A 109 4.08 11.32 -9.96
C TYR A 109 4.27 10.35 -11.13
N ASP A 110 3.29 10.25 -12.03
CA ASP A 110 3.28 9.42 -13.22
C ASP A 110 3.36 7.89 -12.98
N VAL A 111 3.12 7.45 -11.74
CA VAL A 111 3.02 6.02 -11.40
C VAL A 111 1.57 5.56 -11.61
N ASN A 112 1.36 4.67 -12.58
CA ASN A 112 0.04 4.18 -12.96
C ASN A 112 -0.27 2.86 -12.24
N VAL A 113 -1.31 2.91 -11.40
CA VAL A 113 -1.77 1.77 -10.59
C VAL A 113 -3.29 1.70 -10.64
N GLN A 114 -3.83 0.49 -10.66
CA GLN A 114 -5.27 0.22 -10.58
C GLN A 114 -5.58 -0.73 -9.44
N LEU A 115 -6.79 -0.61 -8.88
CA LEU A 115 -7.34 -1.55 -7.90
C LEU A 115 -8.26 -2.53 -8.63
N ILE A 116 -7.95 -3.83 -8.57
CA ILE A 116 -8.70 -4.91 -9.27
C ILE A 116 -9.07 -6.07 -8.34
#